data_AF-T1A2P2-F1
#
_entry.id   AF-T1A2P2-F1
#
_cell.length_a   1.000
_cell.length_b   1.000
_cell.length_c   1.000
_cell.angle_alpha   90.00
_cell.angle_beta   90.00
_cell.angle_gamma   90.00
#
_symmetry.space_group_name_H-M   'P 1'
#
loop_
_entity.id
_entity.type
_entity.pdbx_description
1 polymer ?
#
loop_
_entity_poly.entity_id
_entity_poly.type
_entity_poly.pdbx_seq_one_letter_code
_entity_poly.pdbx_strand_id
1 'polypeptide(L)'
;MILGDSRRDKSPELFAAFGRLVDSLGGRYITAEDVGTTMGDMEQVARQTSFVSGLKRAAGEAGGDPGPKTALGVFLGIQAAVRFQLGCELDGLTVAVQGLGGVGHPLCRLLAEAGARLKVADARAALADQVRDELGAVVMAPGAIAAEEADVLAPCALGAVLNEESIPRLRVRVVAGAANNQLAREDDGYALMKAGILYAPDYVINAGGIISVAREYRGGA
;
A
#
# COMPACT_ATOMS: atom_id res chain seq x y z
N MET A 1 18.57 2.62 0.17
CA MET A 1 17.95 2.58 -1.18
C MET A 1 18.91 1.88 -2.12
N ILE A 2 18.43 0.88 -2.87
CA ILE A 2 19.20 0.22 -3.93
C ILE A 2 18.79 0.89 -5.25
N LEU A 3 19.76 1.43 -5.99
CA LEU A 3 19.51 2.08 -7.28
C LEU A 3 19.65 1.04 -8.41
N GLY A 4 18.56 0.76 -9.13
CA GLY A 4 18.53 -0.17 -10.28
C GLY A 4 17.11 -0.48 -10.78
N ASP A 5 16.98 -1.12 -11.95
CA ASP A 5 15.73 -1.70 -12.44
C ASP A 5 15.47 -3.03 -11.73
N SER A 6 14.48 -3.05 -10.85
CA SER A 6 14.12 -4.22 -10.04
C SER A 6 13.77 -5.47 -10.86
N ARG A 7 13.54 -5.34 -12.17
CA ARG A 7 13.25 -6.47 -13.07
C ARG A 7 14.48 -7.05 -13.75
N ARG A 8 15.60 -6.33 -13.76
CA ARG A 8 16.80 -6.69 -14.55
C ARG A 8 18.09 -6.73 -13.73
N ASP A 9 18.21 -5.86 -12.74
CA ASP A 9 19.48 -5.58 -12.09
C ASP A 9 19.65 -6.33 -10.75
N LYS A 10 18.72 -7.23 -10.40
CA LYS A 10 18.80 -8.03 -9.17
C LYS A 10 19.76 -9.20 -9.33
N SER A 11 20.58 -9.44 -8.30
CA SER A 11 21.39 -10.66 -8.18
C SER A 11 21.55 -11.09 -6.72
N PRO A 12 21.78 -12.38 -6.43
CA PRO A 12 22.08 -12.84 -5.07
C PRO A 12 23.29 -12.13 -4.45
N GLU A 13 24.33 -11.83 -5.25
CA GLU A 13 25.55 -11.15 -4.81
C GLU A 13 25.28 -9.72 -4.37
N LEU A 14 24.38 -9.01 -5.07
CA LEU A 14 23.93 -7.67 -4.70
C LEU A 14 23.27 -7.68 -3.32
N PHE A 15 22.31 -8.59 -3.09
CA PHE A 15 21.62 -8.68 -1.81
C PHE A 15 22.51 -9.21 -0.69
N ALA A 16 23.50 -10.06 -1.00
CA ALA A 16 24.52 -10.46 -0.04
C ALA A 16 25.42 -9.27 0.35
N ALA A 17 25.83 -8.43 -0.61
CA ALA A 17 26.58 -7.21 -0.31
C ALA A 17 25.76 -6.22 0.53
N PHE A 18 24.49 -6.04 0.19
CA PHE A 18 23.57 -5.24 0.99
C PHE A 18 23.42 -5.78 2.42
N GLY A 19 23.26 -7.09 2.60
CA GLY A 19 23.17 -7.71 3.92
C GLY A 19 24.42 -7.51 4.78
N ARG A 20 25.63 -7.59 4.21
CA ARG A 20 26.87 -7.26 4.94
C ARG A 20 26.94 -5.80 5.37
N LEU A 21 26.43 -4.87 4.55
CA LEU A 21 26.35 -3.45 4.92
C LEU A 21 25.36 -3.24 6.07
N VAL A 22 24.18 -3.87 6.02
CA VAL A 22 23.22 -3.83 7.13
C VAL A 22 23.84 -4.37 8.41
N ASP A 23 24.53 -5.51 8.33
CA ASP A 23 25.21 -6.12 9.49
C ASP A 23 26.24 -5.18 10.12
N SER A 24 27.01 -4.48 9.29
CA SER A 24 28.04 -3.54 9.74
C SER A 24 27.50 -2.37 10.58
N LEU A 25 26.19 -2.12 10.54
CA LEU A 25 25.52 -1.10 11.35
C LEU A 25 25.16 -1.58 12.77
N GLY A 26 25.43 -2.85 13.11
CA GLY A 26 25.30 -3.37 14.46
C GLY A 26 23.89 -3.24 15.06
N GLY A 27 22.85 -3.45 14.23
CA GLY A 27 21.45 -3.40 14.66
C GLY A 27 20.84 -2.00 14.75
N ARG A 28 21.58 -0.94 14.39
CA ARG A 28 21.05 0.42 14.30
C ARG A 28 20.08 0.62 13.13
N TYR A 29 20.09 -0.30 12.17
CA TYR A 29 19.20 -0.33 11.03
C TYR A 29 18.72 -1.77 10.82
N ILE A 30 17.41 -1.93 10.70
CA ILE A 30 16.75 -3.21 10.40
C ILE A 30 16.03 -3.01 9.08
N THR A 31 16.26 -3.90 8.12
CA THR A 31 15.64 -3.82 6.79
C THR A 31 14.46 -4.77 6.68
N ALA A 32 13.56 -4.48 5.75
CA ALA A 32 12.46 -5.36 5.34
C ALA A 32 12.23 -5.20 3.83
N GLU A 33 11.23 -5.88 3.28
CA GLU A 33 10.80 -5.66 1.91
C GLU A 33 10.09 -4.31 1.72
N ASP A 34 10.24 -3.77 0.52
CA ASP A 34 9.56 -2.57 0.00
C ASP A 34 9.49 -2.64 -1.54
N VAL A 35 8.88 -1.65 -2.19
CA VAL A 35 8.74 -1.52 -3.63
C VAL A 35 10.06 -1.84 -4.34
N GLY A 36 10.02 -2.87 -5.19
CA GLY A 36 11.17 -3.33 -5.96
C GLY A 36 11.98 -4.43 -5.30
N THR A 37 11.67 -4.84 -4.07
CA THR A 37 12.25 -6.02 -3.40
C THR A 37 11.15 -7.04 -3.09
N THR A 38 11.54 -8.27 -2.75
CA THR A 38 10.64 -9.38 -2.45
C THR A 38 11.13 -10.14 -1.22
N MET A 39 10.27 -10.96 -0.63
CA MET A 39 10.67 -11.93 0.40
C MET A 39 11.91 -12.74 0.01
N GLY A 40 12.01 -13.21 -1.23
CA GLY A 40 13.18 -13.97 -1.71
C GLY A 40 14.48 -13.15 -1.72
N ASP A 41 14.38 -11.84 -1.95
CA ASP A 41 15.52 -10.93 -1.82
C ASP A 41 15.95 -10.79 -0.34
N MET A 42 14.98 -10.66 0.57
CA MET A 42 15.23 -10.57 2.01
C MET A 42 15.79 -11.88 2.58
N GLU A 43 15.42 -13.04 2.03
CA GLU A 43 16.05 -14.32 2.38
C GLU A 43 17.55 -14.36 2.04
N GLN A 44 17.99 -13.67 0.97
CA GLN A 44 19.43 -13.54 0.68
C GLN A 44 20.13 -12.62 1.68
N VAL A 45 19.48 -11.52 2.07
CA VAL A 45 19.97 -10.60 3.10
C VAL A 45 20.11 -11.32 4.45
N ALA A 46 19.13 -12.16 4.81
CA ALA A 46 19.10 -12.92 6.06
C ALA A 46 20.26 -13.92 6.21
N ARG A 47 20.90 -14.32 5.10
CA ARG A 47 22.11 -15.16 5.14
C ARG A 47 23.33 -14.40 5.66
N GLN A 48 23.29 -13.07 5.68
CA GLN A 48 24.41 -12.21 6.04
C GLN A 48 24.19 -11.46 7.36
N THR A 49 22.94 -11.30 7.81
CA THR A 49 22.62 -10.53 9.03
C THR A 49 21.32 -11.01 9.68
N SER A 50 21.19 -10.80 10.99
CA SER A 50 19.94 -10.98 11.73
C SER A 50 19.06 -9.71 11.74
N PHE A 51 19.57 -8.57 11.26
CA PHE A 51 18.84 -7.29 11.25
C PHE A 51 17.95 -7.13 10.00
N VAL A 52 17.10 -8.14 9.77
CA VAL A 52 16.13 -8.18 8.67
C VAL A 52 14.80 -8.76 9.16
N SER A 53 13.69 -8.31 8.58
CA SER A 53 12.33 -8.77 8.89
C SER A 53 11.52 -8.99 7.62
N GLY A 54 10.32 -9.56 7.73
CA GLY A 54 9.48 -9.92 6.59
C GLY A 54 9.90 -11.24 5.93
N LEU A 55 10.51 -12.15 6.69
CA LEU A 55 10.93 -13.47 6.21
C LEU A 55 9.78 -14.48 6.25
N LYS A 56 9.91 -15.56 5.48
CA LYS A 56 8.93 -16.66 5.51
C LYS A 56 8.86 -17.28 6.91
N ARG A 57 7.64 -17.43 7.43
CA ARG A 57 7.36 -18.01 8.76
C ARG A 57 6.32 -19.13 8.67
N ALA A 58 6.25 -19.96 9.71
CA ALA A 58 5.19 -20.95 9.82
C ALA A 58 3.83 -20.27 10.05
N ALA A 59 2.74 -20.94 9.67
CA ALA A 59 1.39 -20.41 9.89
C ALA A 59 1.15 -20.17 11.38
N GLY A 60 0.81 -18.93 11.75
CA GLY A 60 0.55 -18.52 13.14
C GLY A 60 1.73 -17.84 13.85
N GLU A 61 2.90 -17.76 13.24
CA GLU A 61 4.03 -16.97 13.75
C GLU A 61 3.92 -15.50 13.30
N ALA A 62 4.42 -14.57 14.12
CA ALA A 62 4.54 -13.18 13.69
C ALA A 62 5.67 -13.02 12.66
N GLY A 63 5.37 -12.29 11.58
CA GLY A 63 6.27 -12.09 10.44
C GLY A 63 5.61 -12.50 9.12
N GLY A 64 6.40 -12.61 8.06
CA GLY A 64 5.91 -12.88 6.70
C GLY A 64 5.60 -11.62 5.89
N ASP A 65 4.85 -11.80 4.80
CA ASP A 65 4.43 -10.71 3.92
C ASP A 65 3.64 -9.64 4.72
N PRO A 66 4.16 -8.39 4.84
CA PRO A 66 3.48 -7.30 5.53
C PRO A 66 2.26 -6.79 4.76
N GLY A 67 2.15 -7.06 3.45
CA GLY A 67 1.11 -6.58 2.55
C GLY A 67 -0.32 -6.79 3.07
N PRO A 68 -0.72 -8.01 3.46
CA PRO A 68 -2.04 -8.27 4.06
C PRO A 68 -2.32 -7.48 5.35
N LYS A 69 -1.30 -7.24 6.19
CA LYS A 69 -1.47 -6.45 7.42
C LYS A 69 -1.58 -4.96 7.13
N THR A 70 -0.83 -4.46 6.14
CA THR A 70 -1.01 -3.11 5.61
C THR A 70 -2.41 -2.93 5.02
N ALA A 71 -2.89 -3.89 4.22
CA ALA A 71 -4.23 -3.84 3.64
C ALA A 71 -5.33 -3.78 4.70
N LEU A 72 -5.20 -4.56 5.78
CA LEU A 72 -6.12 -4.51 6.92
C LEU A 72 -6.08 -3.13 7.62
N GLY A 73 -4.90 -2.58 7.87
CA GLY A 73 -4.76 -1.25 8.46
C GLY A 73 -5.41 -0.17 7.59
N VAL A 74 -5.18 -0.23 6.28
CA VAL A 74 -5.76 0.71 5.32
C VAL A 74 -7.28 0.57 5.24
N PHE A 75 -7.79 -0.66 5.22
CA PHE A 75 -9.23 -0.94 5.26
C PHE A 75 -9.89 -0.31 6.50
N LEU A 76 -9.32 -0.53 7.68
CA LEU A 76 -9.83 0.05 8.93
C LEU A 76 -9.76 1.59 8.91
N GLY A 77 -8.70 2.15 8.35
CA GLY A 77 -8.56 3.60 8.16
C GLY A 77 -9.59 4.17 7.20
N ILE A 78 -9.90 3.47 6.11
CA ILE A 78 -10.98 3.84 5.17
C ILE A 78 -12.33 3.81 5.89
N GLN A 79 -12.64 2.77 6.68
CA GLN A 79 -13.88 2.71 7.46
C GLN A 79 -14.00 3.90 8.41
N ALA A 80 -12.94 4.24 9.15
CA ALA A 80 -12.92 5.38 10.04
C ALA A 80 -13.12 6.72 9.29
N ALA A 81 -12.43 6.90 8.15
CA ALA A 81 -12.52 8.09 7.32
C ALA A 81 -13.93 8.26 6.72
N VAL A 82 -14.54 7.19 6.23
CA VAL A 82 -15.91 7.16 5.69
C VAL A 82 -16.92 7.50 6.78
N ARG A 83 -16.85 6.87 7.95
CA ARG A 83 -17.74 7.18 9.09
C ARG A 83 -17.65 8.65 9.49
N PHE A 84 -16.45 9.19 9.54
CA PHE A 84 -16.24 10.59 9.92
C PHE A 84 -16.78 11.57 8.87
N GLN A 85 -16.49 11.35 7.58
CA GLN A 85 -16.81 12.30 6.50
C GLN A 85 -18.24 12.15 5.97
N LEU A 86 -18.77 10.93 5.92
CA LEU A 86 -20.04 10.59 5.29
C LEU A 86 -21.12 10.15 6.28
N GLY A 87 -20.75 9.78 7.51
CA GLY A 87 -21.71 9.35 8.53
C GLY A 87 -22.35 7.99 8.27
N CYS A 88 -21.75 7.16 7.42
CA CYS A 88 -22.26 5.83 7.05
C CYS A 88 -21.15 4.77 7.07
N GLU A 89 -21.53 3.53 6.76
CA GLU A 89 -20.60 2.41 6.53
C GLU A 89 -20.24 2.30 5.03
N LEU A 90 -19.35 1.36 4.69
CA LEU A 90 -18.88 1.12 3.33
C LEU A 90 -19.90 0.46 2.41
N ASP A 91 -20.92 -0.21 2.95
CA ASP A 91 -21.91 -0.94 2.18
C ASP A 91 -22.62 -0.03 1.17
N GLY A 92 -22.56 -0.40 -0.11
CA GLY A 92 -23.14 0.37 -1.20
C GLY A 92 -22.37 1.63 -1.60
N LEU A 93 -21.21 1.95 -1.00
CA LEU A 93 -20.32 3.00 -1.47
C LEU A 93 -19.43 2.51 -2.62
N THR A 94 -18.92 3.42 -3.42
CA THR A 94 -17.99 3.14 -4.52
C THR A 94 -16.57 3.54 -4.10
N VAL A 95 -15.63 2.60 -4.17
CA VAL A 95 -14.21 2.82 -3.88
C VAL A 95 -13.38 2.64 -5.15
N ALA A 96 -12.63 3.68 -5.51
CA ALA A 96 -11.68 3.67 -6.61
C ALA A 96 -10.28 3.28 -6.09
N VAL A 97 -9.78 2.10 -6.43
CA VAL A 97 -8.48 1.58 -5.99
C VAL A 97 -7.45 1.67 -7.12
N GLN A 98 -6.43 2.50 -6.93
CA GLN A 98 -5.35 2.70 -7.90
C GLN A 98 -4.10 1.92 -7.46
N GLY A 99 -3.79 0.83 -8.16
CA GLY A 99 -2.71 -0.10 -7.84
C GLY A 99 -3.22 -1.35 -7.16
N LEU A 100 -2.92 -2.51 -7.76
CA LEU A 100 -3.43 -3.83 -7.36
C LEU A 100 -2.28 -4.79 -7.02
N GLY A 101 -1.20 -4.26 -6.45
CA GLY A 101 -0.07 -5.04 -5.94
C GLY A 101 -0.37 -5.73 -4.61
N GLY A 102 0.69 -6.05 -3.85
CA GLY A 102 0.62 -6.82 -2.60
C GLY A 102 -0.26 -6.23 -1.50
N VAL A 103 -0.61 -4.95 -1.57
CA VAL A 103 -1.57 -4.31 -0.64
C VAL A 103 -2.92 -4.05 -1.31
N GLY A 104 -2.92 -3.53 -2.54
CA GLY A 104 -4.13 -3.09 -3.23
C GLY A 104 -5.12 -4.22 -3.51
N HIS A 105 -4.65 -5.40 -3.94
CA HIS A 105 -5.53 -6.54 -4.19
C HIS A 105 -6.14 -7.09 -2.88
N PRO A 106 -5.38 -7.38 -1.81
CA PRO A 106 -5.99 -7.73 -0.53
C PRO A 106 -6.96 -6.67 0.01
N LEU A 107 -6.67 -5.38 -0.20
CA LEU A 107 -7.60 -4.30 0.16
C LEU A 107 -8.92 -4.40 -0.61
N CYS A 108 -8.89 -4.67 -1.92
CA CYS A 108 -10.11 -4.88 -2.71
C CYS A 108 -10.99 -6.00 -2.14
N ARG A 109 -10.40 -7.12 -1.68
CA ARG A 109 -11.16 -8.21 -1.05
C ARG A 109 -11.91 -7.73 0.19
N LEU A 110 -11.20 -7.07 1.11
CA LEU A 110 -11.79 -6.54 2.34
C LEU A 110 -12.91 -5.52 2.07
N LEU A 111 -12.71 -4.65 1.07
CA LEU A 111 -13.71 -3.66 0.67
C LEU A 111 -14.96 -4.32 0.05
N ALA A 112 -14.79 -5.32 -0.82
CA ALA A 112 -15.89 -6.07 -1.41
C ALA A 112 -16.68 -6.87 -0.35
N GLU A 113 -15.97 -7.52 0.59
CA GLU A 113 -16.59 -8.21 1.74
C GLU A 113 -17.41 -7.25 2.61
N ALA A 114 -17.02 -5.97 2.69
CA ALA A 114 -17.74 -4.92 3.40
C ALA A 114 -18.89 -4.29 2.58
N GLY A 115 -19.20 -4.80 1.39
CA GLY A 115 -20.30 -4.34 0.55
C GLY A 115 -19.98 -3.16 -0.38
N ALA A 116 -18.72 -2.75 -0.48
CA ALA A 116 -18.33 -1.66 -1.38
C ALA A 116 -18.30 -2.12 -2.85
N ARG A 117 -18.75 -1.25 -3.76
CA ARG A 117 -18.55 -1.39 -5.20
C ARG A 117 -17.14 -0.92 -5.56
N LEU A 118 -16.46 -1.65 -6.44
CA LEU A 118 -15.07 -1.38 -6.77
C LEU A 118 -14.91 -0.83 -8.18
N LYS A 119 -14.16 0.27 -8.30
CA LYS A 119 -13.50 0.70 -9.53
C LYS A 119 -12.00 0.47 -9.34
N VAL A 120 -11.34 -0.18 -10.29
CA VAL A 120 -9.93 -0.60 -10.10
C VAL A 120 -9.07 -0.29 -11.31
N ALA A 121 -7.79 0.02 -11.09
CA ALA A 121 -6.82 0.17 -12.15
C ALA A 121 -5.41 -0.21 -11.70
N ASP A 122 -4.64 -0.82 -12.59
CA ASP A 122 -3.21 -1.09 -12.43
C ASP A 122 -2.53 -0.96 -13.80
N ALA A 123 -1.25 -0.57 -13.83
CA ALA A 123 -0.48 -0.53 -15.07
C ALA A 123 -0.33 -1.93 -15.71
N ARG A 124 -0.47 -3.00 -14.93
CA ARG A 124 -0.51 -4.39 -15.37
C ARG A 124 -1.95 -4.83 -15.52
N ALA A 125 -2.46 -4.82 -16.76
CA ALA A 125 -3.85 -5.17 -17.08
C ALA A 125 -4.31 -6.50 -16.45
N ALA A 126 -3.44 -7.51 -16.43
CA ALA A 126 -3.73 -8.83 -15.85
C ALA A 126 -4.19 -8.78 -14.38
N LEU A 127 -3.69 -7.83 -13.58
CA LEU A 127 -4.11 -7.70 -12.18
C LEU A 127 -5.50 -7.07 -12.06
N ALA A 128 -5.82 -6.12 -12.93
CA ALA A 128 -7.16 -5.54 -12.98
C ALA A 128 -8.18 -6.56 -13.47
N ASP A 129 -7.83 -7.36 -14.48
CA ASP A 129 -8.65 -8.47 -14.96
C ASP A 129 -8.91 -9.50 -13.85
N GLN A 130 -7.88 -9.86 -13.08
CA GLN A 130 -8.03 -10.79 -11.95
C GLN A 130 -9.01 -10.26 -10.89
N VAL A 131 -8.89 -8.98 -10.51
CA VAL A 131 -9.78 -8.36 -9.52
C VAL A 131 -11.21 -8.21 -10.05
N ARG A 132 -11.39 -7.93 -11.35
CA ARG A 132 -12.70 -7.97 -12.00
C ARG A 132 -13.33 -9.35 -11.93
N ASP A 133 -12.60 -10.37 -12.33
CA ASP A 133 -13.12 -11.74 -12.43
C ASP A 133 -13.42 -12.32 -11.05
N GLU A 134 -12.64 -11.94 -10.04
CA GLU A 134 -12.82 -12.38 -8.66
C GLU A 134 -13.93 -11.62 -7.91
N LEU A 135 -14.02 -10.29 -8.06
CA LEU A 135 -14.84 -9.42 -7.20
C LEU A 135 -15.91 -8.63 -7.95
N GLY A 136 -16.04 -8.79 -9.27
CA GLY A 136 -16.98 -8.02 -10.09
C GLY A 136 -16.64 -6.53 -10.21
N ALA A 137 -15.36 -6.16 -9.99
CA ALA A 137 -14.91 -4.78 -10.06
C ALA A 137 -14.97 -4.20 -11.48
N VAL A 138 -15.20 -2.89 -11.60
CA VAL A 138 -15.16 -2.19 -12.89
C VAL A 138 -13.73 -1.74 -13.18
N VAL A 139 -13.15 -2.23 -14.27
CA VAL A 139 -11.77 -1.87 -14.67
C VAL A 139 -11.74 -0.50 -15.33
N MET A 140 -10.94 0.40 -14.77
CA MET A 140 -10.70 1.75 -15.27
C MET A 140 -9.33 1.86 -15.95
N ALA A 141 -9.17 2.86 -16.80
CA ALA A 141 -7.85 3.20 -17.32
C ALA A 141 -6.95 3.75 -16.20
N PRO A 142 -5.67 3.34 -16.09
CA PRO A 142 -4.76 3.80 -15.01
C PRO A 142 -4.63 5.32 -14.90
N GLY A 143 -4.67 6.04 -16.02
CA GLY A 143 -4.60 7.51 -16.02
C GLY A 143 -5.92 8.23 -15.73
N ALA A 144 -7.05 7.51 -15.70
CA ALA A 144 -8.37 8.10 -15.54
C ALA A 144 -8.97 7.89 -14.13
N ILE A 145 -8.55 6.83 -13.42
CA ILE A 145 -9.18 6.38 -12.17
C ILE A 145 -9.31 7.47 -11.10
N ALA A 146 -8.34 8.38 -10.99
CA ALA A 146 -8.39 9.45 -10.00
C ALA A 146 -9.52 10.46 -10.24
N ALA A 147 -9.94 10.64 -11.50
CA ALA A 147 -11.00 11.56 -11.89
C ALA A 147 -12.39 10.90 -11.97
N GLU A 148 -12.45 9.58 -11.74
CA GLU A 148 -13.69 8.83 -11.75
C GLU A 148 -14.58 9.21 -10.56
N GLU A 149 -15.88 9.22 -10.81
CA GLU A 149 -16.86 9.42 -9.73
C GLU A 149 -16.84 8.21 -8.79
N ALA A 150 -16.56 8.47 -7.52
CA ALA A 150 -16.53 7.49 -6.44
C ALA A 150 -16.70 8.20 -5.08
N ASP A 151 -16.94 7.46 -4.02
CA ASP A 151 -17.01 8.03 -2.67
C ASP A 151 -15.61 8.17 -2.06
N VAL A 152 -14.76 7.18 -2.34
CA VAL A 152 -13.39 7.06 -1.82
C VAL A 152 -12.40 6.82 -2.97
N LEU A 153 -11.27 7.53 -2.97
CA LEU A 153 -10.08 7.17 -3.74
C LEU A 153 -9.05 6.53 -2.80
N ALA A 154 -8.52 5.37 -3.18
CA ALA A 154 -7.49 4.64 -2.47
C ALA A 154 -6.21 4.50 -3.33
N PRO A 155 -5.27 5.46 -3.25
CA PRO A 155 -3.97 5.35 -3.91
C PRO A 155 -3.12 4.26 -3.27
N CYS A 156 -2.80 3.21 -4.02
CA CYS A 156 -2.05 2.03 -3.56
C CYS A 156 -0.86 1.66 -4.49
N ALA A 157 -0.49 2.56 -5.41
CA ALA A 157 0.59 2.36 -6.38
C ALA A 157 1.81 3.25 -6.08
N LEU A 158 1.82 4.47 -6.64
CA LEU A 158 2.93 5.42 -6.59
C LEU A 158 2.58 6.61 -5.70
N GLY A 159 3.61 7.28 -5.19
CA GLY A 159 3.49 8.57 -4.51
C GLY A 159 3.28 9.74 -5.47
N ALA A 160 3.11 10.94 -4.91
CA ALA A 160 2.92 12.23 -5.56
C ALA A 160 1.71 12.29 -6.52
N VAL A 161 0.72 11.40 -6.32
CA VAL A 161 -0.49 11.35 -7.12
C VAL A 161 -1.48 12.47 -6.79
N LEU A 162 -1.37 13.09 -5.62
CA LEU A 162 -2.19 14.22 -5.17
C LEU A 162 -1.36 15.50 -5.33
N ASN A 163 -1.76 16.34 -6.29
CA ASN A 163 -1.04 17.55 -6.66
C ASN A 163 -1.99 18.60 -7.25
N GLU A 164 -1.44 19.76 -7.62
CA GLU A 164 -2.18 20.88 -8.21
C GLU A 164 -2.98 20.54 -9.47
N GLU A 165 -2.58 19.51 -10.23
CA GLU A 165 -3.29 19.07 -11.43
C GLU A 165 -4.38 18.03 -11.14
N SER A 166 -4.13 17.12 -10.19
CA SER A 166 -5.03 16.00 -9.90
C SER A 166 -6.14 16.37 -8.92
N ILE A 167 -5.85 17.16 -7.89
CA ILE A 167 -6.81 17.54 -6.84
C ILE A 167 -8.06 18.20 -7.42
N PRO A 168 -7.97 19.18 -8.35
CA PRO A 168 -9.17 19.79 -8.95
C PRO A 168 -10.04 18.84 -9.77
N ARG A 169 -9.52 17.67 -10.16
CA ARG A 169 -10.23 16.67 -10.96
C ARG A 169 -10.86 15.57 -10.12
N LEU A 170 -10.52 15.49 -8.83
CA LEU A 170 -11.05 14.48 -7.93
C LEU A 170 -12.57 14.64 -7.78
N ARG A 171 -13.29 13.52 -7.90
CA ARG A 171 -14.74 13.44 -7.72
C ARG A 171 -15.09 12.53 -6.55
N VAL A 172 -14.33 12.66 -5.46
CA VAL A 172 -14.44 11.84 -4.25
C VAL A 172 -14.59 12.72 -3.02
N ARG A 173 -15.07 12.13 -1.91
CA ARG A 173 -15.19 12.82 -0.63
C ARG A 173 -14.08 12.43 0.35
N VAL A 174 -13.45 11.28 0.12
CA VAL A 174 -12.36 10.73 0.94
C VAL A 174 -11.21 10.27 0.05
N VAL A 175 -9.98 10.57 0.48
CA VAL A 175 -8.75 9.99 -0.05
C VAL A 175 -8.06 9.24 1.08
N ALA A 176 -7.94 7.92 0.92
CA ALA A 176 -7.42 7.02 1.95
C ALA A 176 -6.84 5.76 1.28
N GLY A 177 -5.51 5.67 1.20
CA GLY A 177 -4.83 4.57 0.50
C GLY A 177 -3.48 4.21 1.09
N ALA A 178 -2.84 3.19 0.51
CA ALA A 178 -1.62 2.59 1.03
C ALA A 178 -0.30 3.20 0.51
N ALA A 179 -0.34 3.96 -0.58
CA ALA A 179 0.86 4.48 -1.22
C ALA A 179 1.64 5.42 -0.28
N ASN A 180 2.97 5.40 -0.36
CA ASN A 180 3.83 6.32 0.38
C ASN A 180 3.96 7.65 -0.35
N ASN A 181 4.09 8.74 0.40
CA ASN A 181 4.25 10.11 -0.10
C ASN A 181 3.16 10.51 -1.09
N GLN A 182 1.88 10.35 -0.73
CA GLN A 182 0.76 10.53 -1.66
C GLN A 182 0.63 11.98 -2.15
N LEU A 183 0.88 12.94 -1.25
CA LEU A 183 0.97 14.36 -1.56
C LEU A 183 2.27 14.64 -2.33
N ALA A 184 2.20 15.38 -3.42
CA ALA A 184 3.40 15.81 -4.14
C ALA A 184 4.15 16.91 -3.37
N ARG A 185 3.41 17.76 -2.66
CA ARG A 185 3.89 18.80 -1.74
C ARG A 185 3.03 18.82 -0.49
N GLU A 186 3.59 19.25 0.64
CA GLU A 186 2.84 19.37 1.90
C GLU A 186 1.58 20.25 1.74
N ASP A 187 1.68 21.33 0.96
CA ASP A 187 0.58 22.26 0.72
C ASP A 187 -0.62 21.64 -0.03
N ASP A 188 -0.41 20.53 -0.73
CA ASP A 188 -1.49 19.80 -1.42
C ASP A 188 -2.53 19.26 -0.42
N GLY A 189 -2.12 19.00 0.84
CA GLY A 189 -3.04 18.66 1.92
C GLY A 189 -4.04 19.78 2.23
N TYR A 190 -3.60 21.04 2.19
CA TYR A 190 -4.51 22.19 2.36
C TYR A 190 -5.45 22.34 1.15
N ALA A 191 -4.99 22.01 -0.05
CA ALA A 191 -5.84 22.03 -1.25
C ALA A 191 -6.98 20.99 -1.15
N LEU A 192 -6.68 19.76 -0.69
CA LEU A 192 -7.70 18.74 -0.41
C LEU A 192 -8.71 19.22 0.64
N MET A 193 -8.23 19.81 1.73
CA MET A 193 -9.09 20.35 2.79
C MET A 193 -10.02 21.45 2.26
N LYS A 194 -9.49 22.40 1.46
CA LYS A 194 -10.29 23.46 0.83
C LYS A 194 -11.33 22.91 -0.15
N ALA A 195 -11.03 21.80 -0.82
CA ALA A 195 -11.95 21.09 -1.70
C ALA A 195 -13.01 20.28 -0.94
N GLY A 196 -12.97 20.25 0.40
CA GLY A 196 -13.90 19.45 1.21
C GLY A 196 -13.66 17.94 1.11
N ILE A 197 -12.46 17.55 0.68
CA ILE A 197 -12.03 16.16 0.55
C ILE A 197 -11.24 15.80 1.81
N LEU A 198 -11.73 14.81 2.55
CA LEU A 198 -11.00 14.31 3.70
C LEU A 198 -9.80 13.47 3.22
N TYR A 199 -8.61 13.81 3.68
CA TYR A 199 -7.40 13.04 3.44
C TYR A 199 -6.98 12.30 4.71
N ALA A 200 -6.88 10.97 4.62
CA ALA A 200 -6.28 10.15 5.66
C ALA A 200 -4.75 10.12 5.45
N PRO A 201 -3.94 10.64 6.37
CA PRO A 201 -2.49 10.73 6.20
C PRO A 201 -1.85 9.36 5.93
N ASP A 202 -1.08 9.28 4.86
CA ASP A 202 -0.50 8.04 4.34
C ASP A 202 0.30 7.26 5.38
N TYR A 203 1.23 7.92 6.05
CA TYR A 203 2.11 7.32 7.07
C TYR A 203 1.39 6.78 8.31
N VAL A 204 0.12 7.18 8.54
CA VAL A 204 -0.72 6.62 9.61
C VAL A 204 -1.51 5.44 9.09
N ILE A 205 -2.22 5.61 7.98
CA ILE A 205 -3.15 4.62 7.46
C ILE A 205 -2.44 3.36 6.93
N ASN A 206 -1.22 3.51 6.40
CA ASN A 206 -0.43 2.39 5.87
C ASN A 206 0.53 1.75 6.89
N ALA A 207 0.44 2.13 8.17
CA ALA A 207 1.36 1.66 9.22
C ALA A 207 1.21 0.16 9.57
N GLY A 208 0.21 -0.54 9.03
CA GLY A 208 -0.03 -1.96 9.33
C GLY A 208 1.19 -2.86 9.06
N GLY A 209 1.95 -2.57 8.00
CA GLY A 209 3.17 -3.31 7.67
C GLY A 209 4.26 -3.13 8.71
N ILE A 210 4.55 -1.88 9.11
CA ILE A 210 5.59 -1.60 10.11
C ILE A 210 5.20 -2.13 11.49
N ILE A 211 3.91 -2.08 11.85
CA ILE A 211 3.40 -2.68 13.09
C ILE A 211 3.63 -4.20 13.10
N SER A 212 3.36 -4.87 11.98
CA SER A 212 3.58 -6.32 11.83
C SER A 212 5.06 -6.68 11.95
N VAL A 213 5.92 -5.97 11.22
CA VAL A 213 7.38 -6.18 11.22
C VAL A 213 7.99 -5.88 12.60
N ALA A 214 7.54 -4.82 13.28
CA ALA A 214 8.02 -4.49 14.61
C ALA A 214 7.65 -5.57 15.64
N ARG A 215 6.49 -6.23 15.49
CA ARG A 215 6.10 -7.37 16.34
C ARG A 215 7.00 -8.59 16.07
N GLU A 216 7.32 -8.87 14.81
CA GLU A 216 8.27 -9.93 14.44
C GLU A 216 9.63 -9.71 15.12
N TYR A 217 10.19 -8.50 14.96
CA TYR A 217 11.50 -8.17 15.54
C TYR A 217 11.53 -8.33 17.07
N ARG A 218 10.42 -8.03 17.76
CA ARG A 218 10.31 -8.17 19.21
C ARG A 218 10.05 -9.62 19.69
N GLY A 219 9.98 -10.59 18.77
CA GLY A 219 9.73 -11.99 19.10
C GLY A 219 8.33 -12.27 19.61
N GLY A 220 7.34 -11.44 19.25
CA GLY A 220 5.96 -11.68 19.63
C GLY A 220 5.40 -12.92 18.94
N ALA A 221 4.88 -13.89 19.70
CA ALA A 221 3.92 -14.88 19.17
C ALA A 221 2.67 -14.15 18.68
#